data_AF-A0A067LHV5-F1
#
_entry.id   AF-A0A067LHV5-F1
#
_cell.length_a   1.000
_cell.length_b   1.000
_cell.length_c   1.000
_cell.angle_alpha   90.00
_cell.angle_beta   90.00
_cell.angle_gamma   90.00
#
_symmetry.space_group_name_H-M   'P 1'
#
loop_
_entity.id
_entity.type
_entity.pdbx_description
1 polymer ?
#
loop_
_entity_poly.entity_id
_entity_poly.type
_entity_poly.pdbx_seq_one_letter_code
_entity_poly.pdbx_strand_id
1 'polypeptide(L)'
;MDWEVLEIKIKSWLYAVKVAVKTLFNGERILCDHVFSASGSMRESCFAEITKEGALGLFGFPENVAKCKKSPEKMFRTLDLYQAIADLWPEIESIFNDESTSTVRSQAVNSLIKLGEAVRTMLTDFESAISKDNSKTPPGGGVHPLTRYVMNYISFLSDYSGILSDIVADWPLTNQSPLPEFYFGSPEPDQDGNSSAISLRLAWLILVLLCKLDGKAELYKDVALSYLFLANNLQYVVEKVRTSSLKFLIGDDWIVKHEAKAAMTVHQVAEHFKRFNFAFEELYKKQISWVVPDSKLRDEIKVSLASKLVPAYRGFYQKFRAAVNREFGSNSGIVRFGPDDLGNYLSDLFFGTTGGPGSVSSGSSTPSFSWSLGGKSH
;
A
#
# COMPACT_ATOMS: atom_id res chain seq x y z
N MET A 1 0.85 30.85 -14.90
CA MET A 1 -0.08 30.18 -15.82
C MET A 1 -0.90 29.20 -14.99
N ASP A 2 -2.21 29.14 -15.22
CA ASP A 2 -3.06 28.16 -14.58
C ASP A 2 -2.67 26.72 -14.99
N TRP A 3 -2.87 25.74 -14.10
CA TRP A 3 -2.45 24.36 -14.35
C TRP A 3 -3.20 23.71 -15.51
N GLU A 4 -4.51 23.96 -15.65
CA GLU A 4 -5.32 23.34 -16.70
C GLU A 4 -4.83 23.78 -18.08
N VAL A 5 -4.51 25.06 -18.21
CA VAL A 5 -3.92 25.62 -19.44
C VAL A 5 -2.54 25.03 -19.71
N LEU A 6 -1.72 24.86 -18.66
CA LEU A 6 -0.39 24.27 -18.82
C LEU A 6 -0.47 22.79 -19.21
N GLU A 7 -1.40 22.02 -18.64
CA GLU A 7 -1.59 20.61 -18.98
C GLU A 7 -1.99 20.43 -20.46
N ILE A 8 -2.88 21.30 -20.97
CA ILE A 8 -3.24 21.29 -22.39
C ILE A 8 -2.01 21.56 -23.26
N LYS A 9 -1.18 22.55 -22.89
CA LYS A 9 0.07 22.85 -23.62
C LYS A 9 1.05 21.68 -23.58
N ILE A 10 1.18 21.00 -22.44
CA ILE A 10 2.01 19.80 -22.32
C ILE A 10 1.52 18.72 -23.27
N LYS A 11 0.21 18.43 -23.29
CA LYS A 11 -0.38 17.44 -24.21
C LYS A 11 -0.14 17.79 -25.68
N SER A 12 -0.33 19.05 -26.06
CA SER A 12 -0.02 19.51 -27.42
C SER A 12 1.47 19.38 -27.75
N TRP A 13 2.35 19.70 -26.80
CA TRP A 13 3.79 19.55 -26.96
C TRP A 13 4.21 18.09 -27.15
N LEU A 14 3.63 17.16 -26.38
CA LEU A 14 3.91 15.71 -26.48
C LEU A 14 3.59 15.14 -27.88
N TYR A 15 2.57 15.70 -28.54
CA TYR A 15 2.28 15.37 -29.94
C TYR A 15 3.27 16.08 -30.89
N ALA A 16 3.46 17.38 -30.71
CA ALA A 16 4.28 18.21 -31.59
C ALA A 16 5.74 17.78 -31.62
N VAL A 17 6.33 17.37 -30.48
CA VAL A 17 7.74 16.97 -30.41
C VAL A 17 8.04 15.75 -31.29
N LYS A 18 7.11 14.78 -31.34
CA LYS A 18 7.26 13.58 -32.17
C LYS A 18 7.27 13.94 -33.66
N VAL A 19 6.36 14.81 -34.08
CA VAL A 19 6.29 15.30 -35.48
C VAL A 19 7.50 16.15 -35.81
N ALA A 20 7.91 17.05 -34.92
CA ALA A 20 9.04 17.93 -35.12
C ALA A 20 10.34 17.14 -35.31
N VAL A 21 10.62 16.16 -34.44
CA VAL A 21 11.84 15.34 -34.52
C VAL A 21 11.79 14.39 -35.72
N LYS A 22 10.73 13.58 -35.85
CA LYS A 22 10.70 12.49 -36.84
C LYS A 22 10.43 12.96 -38.26
N THR A 23 9.75 14.10 -38.42
CA THR A 23 9.34 14.60 -39.74
C THR A 23 10.09 15.87 -40.12
N LEU A 24 9.99 16.93 -39.30
CA LEU A 24 10.49 18.25 -39.71
C LEU A 24 12.01 18.32 -39.68
N PHE A 25 12.64 18.07 -38.53
CA PHE A 25 14.09 18.16 -38.39
C PHE A 25 14.80 17.05 -39.17
N ASN A 26 14.27 15.84 -39.15
CA ASN A 26 14.82 14.74 -39.95
C ASN A 26 14.69 15.02 -41.46
N GLY A 27 13.56 15.56 -41.92
CA GLY A 27 13.36 15.95 -43.31
C GLY A 27 14.32 17.04 -43.75
N GLU A 28 14.51 18.07 -42.92
CA GLU A 28 15.47 19.14 -43.20
C GLU A 28 16.91 18.63 -43.24
N ARG A 29 17.28 17.69 -42.35
CA ARG A 29 18.59 17.04 -42.36
C ARG A 29 18.85 16.34 -43.69
N ILE A 30 17.89 15.52 -44.14
CA ILE A 30 17.96 14.80 -45.43
C ILE A 30 18.04 15.78 -46.61
N LEU A 31 17.27 16.87 -46.58
CA LEU A 31 17.28 17.88 -47.64
C LEU A 31 18.61 18.60 -47.72
N CYS A 32 19.15 19.04 -46.59
CA CYS A 32 20.47 19.67 -46.51
C CYS A 32 21.57 18.70 -46.98
N ASP A 33 21.52 17.42 -46.57
CA ASP A 33 22.42 16.36 -47.05
C ASP A 33 22.40 16.20 -48.57
N HIS A 34 21.22 16.29 -49.17
CA HIS A 34 21.06 16.14 -50.62
C HIS A 34 21.52 17.38 -51.39
N VAL A 35 21.06 18.57 -50.99
CA VAL A 35 21.31 19.84 -51.71
C VAL A 35 22.77 20.28 -51.59
N PHE A 36 23.38 20.10 -50.42
CA PHE A 36 24.74 20.54 -50.13
C PHE A 36 25.75 19.38 -50.07
N SER A 37 25.50 18.29 -50.81
CA SER A 37 26.35 17.09 -50.80
C SER A 37 27.83 17.35 -51.14
N ALA A 38 28.11 18.42 -51.88
CA ALA A 38 29.46 18.84 -52.25
C ALA A 38 30.21 19.64 -51.16
N SER A 39 29.54 20.15 -50.12
CA SER A 39 30.13 21.00 -49.08
C SER A 39 29.52 20.76 -47.70
N GLY A 40 30.22 19.99 -46.86
CA GLY A 40 29.78 19.68 -45.50
C GLY A 40 29.64 20.93 -44.61
N SER A 41 30.55 21.91 -44.72
CA SER A 41 30.45 23.14 -43.90
C SER A 41 29.21 23.96 -44.22
N MET A 42 28.85 24.09 -45.50
CA MET A 42 27.63 24.81 -45.90
C MET A 42 26.37 24.04 -45.49
N ARG A 43 26.41 22.71 -45.60
CA ARG A 43 25.33 21.83 -45.17
C ARG A 43 25.00 22.02 -43.69
N GLU A 44 26.01 21.89 -42.82
CA GLU A 44 25.80 21.99 -41.37
C GLU A 44 25.36 23.41 -40.97
N SER A 45 25.96 24.45 -41.57
CA SER A 45 25.57 25.84 -41.30
C SER A 45 24.12 26.12 -41.71
N CYS A 46 23.69 25.69 -42.90
CA CYS A 46 22.33 25.92 -43.38
C CYS A 46 21.30 25.17 -42.52
N PHE A 47 21.57 23.90 -42.21
CA PHE A 47 20.72 23.11 -41.31
C PHE A 47 20.58 23.77 -39.93
N ALA A 48 21.69 24.26 -39.36
CA ALA A 48 21.69 24.94 -38.08
C ALA A 48 20.88 26.25 -38.11
N GLU A 49 21.06 27.09 -39.14
CA GLU A 49 20.31 28.34 -39.28
C GLU A 49 18.80 28.13 -39.35
N ILE A 50 18.35 27.07 -40.03
CA ILE A 50 16.92 26.77 -40.21
C ILE A 50 16.31 26.18 -38.92
N THR A 51 17.02 25.26 -38.27
CA THR A 51 16.41 24.42 -37.23
C THR A 51 16.68 24.90 -35.80
N LYS A 52 17.78 25.61 -35.55
CA LYS A 52 18.31 25.85 -34.20
C LYS A 52 17.34 26.61 -33.30
N GLU A 53 16.77 27.72 -33.75
CA GLU A 53 15.84 28.51 -32.92
C GLU A 53 14.57 27.71 -32.56
N GLY A 54 13.97 27.05 -33.56
CA GLY A 54 12.79 26.20 -33.35
C GLY A 54 13.07 25.02 -32.42
N ALA A 55 14.22 24.37 -32.58
CA ALA A 55 14.63 23.24 -31.74
C ALA A 55 14.94 23.70 -30.30
N LEU A 56 15.60 24.84 -30.10
CA LEU A 56 15.84 25.41 -28.77
C LEU A 56 14.51 25.77 -28.07
N GLY A 57 13.57 26.38 -28.78
CA GLY A 57 12.24 26.67 -28.24
C GLY A 57 11.47 25.39 -27.85
N LEU A 58 11.50 24.38 -28.73
CA LEU A 58 10.85 23.09 -28.50
C LEU A 58 11.43 22.36 -27.29
N PHE A 59 12.75 22.19 -27.23
CA PHE A 59 13.42 21.48 -26.14
C PHE A 59 13.58 22.33 -24.88
N GLY A 60 13.41 23.65 -24.93
CA GLY A 60 13.39 24.52 -23.74
C GLY A 60 12.04 24.55 -23.01
N PHE A 61 10.94 24.16 -23.67
CA PHE A 61 9.62 24.13 -23.04
C PHE A 61 9.56 23.21 -21.81
N PRO A 62 10.06 21.96 -21.84
CA PRO A 62 10.01 21.05 -20.69
C PRO A 62 10.82 21.55 -19.48
N GLU A 63 11.96 22.21 -19.71
CA GLU A 63 12.71 22.89 -18.64
C GLU A 63 11.84 23.95 -17.92
N ASN A 64 11.06 24.73 -18.67
CA ASN A 64 10.16 25.72 -18.08
C ASN A 64 9.03 25.07 -17.28
N VAL A 65 8.54 23.90 -17.71
CA VAL A 65 7.59 23.10 -16.94
C VAL A 65 8.22 22.62 -15.63
N ALA A 66 9.47 22.14 -15.66
CA ALA A 66 10.18 21.70 -14.47
C ALA A 66 10.37 22.80 -13.41
N LYS A 67 10.43 24.07 -13.82
CA LYS A 67 10.52 25.23 -12.92
C LYS A 67 9.19 25.55 -12.20
N CYS A 68 8.05 25.06 -12.69
CA CYS A 68 6.75 25.32 -12.07
C CYS A 68 6.68 24.76 -10.63
N LYS A 69 5.71 25.26 -9.85
CA LYS A 69 5.43 24.76 -8.49
C LYS A 69 5.11 23.26 -8.56
N LYS A 70 5.82 22.49 -7.74
CA LYS A 70 5.76 21.03 -7.65
C LYS A 70 4.49 20.61 -6.90
N SER A 71 3.81 19.59 -7.41
CA SER A 71 2.69 18.93 -6.73
C SER A 71 2.46 17.53 -7.30
N PRO A 72 1.87 16.59 -6.53
CA PRO A 72 1.67 15.21 -6.96
C PRO A 72 0.92 15.07 -8.29
N GLU A 73 -0.05 15.95 -8.57
CA GLU A 73 -0.84 15.92 -9.81
C GLU A 73 0.01 16.22 -11.05
N LYS A 74 1.09 16.98 -10.89
CA LYS A 74 2.00 17.38 -11.98
C LYS A 74 3.09 16.35 -12.24
N MET A 75 3.29 15.40 -11.32
CA MET A 75 4.30 14.35 -11.41
C MET A 75 4.19 13.61 -12.75
N PHE A 76 3.00 13.10 -13.07
CA PHE A 76 2.80 12.26 -14.24
C PHE A 76 3.04 13.01 -15.56
N ARG A 77 2.61 14.28 -15.65
CA ARG A 77 2.90 15.10 -16.83
C ARG A 77 4.38 15.47 -16.96
N THR A 78 5.09 15.60 -15.84
CA THR A 78 6.54 15.81 -15.84
C THR A 78 7.26 14.55 -16.32
N LEU A 79 6.81 13.37 -15.89
CA LEU A 79 7.29 12.07 -16.35
C LEU A 79 7.01 11.84 -17.84
N ASP A 80 5.83 12.20 -18.33
CA ASP A 80 5.48 12.10 -19.76
C ASP A 80 6.45 12.93 -20.62
N LEU A 81 6.80 14.15 -20.17
CA LEU A 81 7.77 15.01 -20.86
C LEU A 81 9.18 14.40 -20.87
N TYR A 82 9.61 13.83 -19.73
CA TYR A 82 10.91 13.17 -19.61
C TYR A 82 10.98 11.98 -20.56
N GLN A 83 9.97 11.10 -20.51
CA GLN A 83 9.85 9.94 -21.40
C GLN A 83 9.93 10.36 -22.87
N ALA A 84 9.18 11.39 -23.26
CA ALA A 84 9.12 11.81 -24.66
C ALA A 84 10.48 12.28 -25.21
N ILE A 85 11.30 12.96 -24.40
CA ILE A 85 12.66 13.34 -24.82
C ILE A 85 13.58 12.12 -24.82
N ALA A 86 13.51 11.28 -23.78
CA ALA A 86 14.34 10.07 -23.67
C ALA A 86 14.10 9.10 -24.84
N ASP A 87 12.84 8.86 -25.20
CA ASP A 87 12.45 7.99 -26.32
C ASP A 87 12.93 8.50 -27.68
N LEU A 88 13.04 9.83 -27.84
CA LEU A 88 13.48 10.47 -29.08
C LEU A 88 14.99 10.75 -29.09
N TRP A 89 15.71 10.41 -28.01
CA TRP A 89 17.12 10.74 -27.86
C TRP A 89 17.99 10.20 -29.00
N PRO A 90 17.83 8.95 -29.47
CA PRO A 90 18.63 8.43 -30.59
C PRO A 90 18.44 9.25 -31.88
N GLU A 91 17.20 9.63 -32.20
CA GLU A 91 16.92 10.49 -33.35
C GLU A 91 17.48 11.92 -33.16
N ILE A 92 17.37 12.49 -31.95
CA ILE A 92 17.93 13.80 -31.62
C ILE A 92 19.45 13.80 -31.82
N GLU A 93 20.16 12.79 -31.32
CA GLU A 93 21.60 12.66 -31.48
C GLU A 93 22.01 12.51 -32.95
N SER A 94 21.26 11.71 -33.71
CA SER A 94 21.53 11.50 -35.13
C SER A 94 21.31 12.76 -35.96
N ILE A 95 20.23 13.51 -35.68
CA ILE A 95 19.84 14.70 -36.43
C ILE A 95 20.72 15.91 -36.10
N PHE A 96 21.14 16.07 -34.84
CA PHE A 96 21.93 17.21 -34.35
C PHE A 96 23.37 16.81 -33.99
N ASN A 97 24.04 16.08 -34.90
CA ASN A 97 25.34 15.46 -34.61
C ASN A 97 26.53 16.44 -34.68
N ASP A 98 26.40 17.58 -35.37
CA ASP A 98 27.46 18.55 -35.60
C ASP A 98 27.64 19.58 -34.46
N GLU A 99 28.82 20.20 -34.38
CA GLU A 99 29.18 21.21 -33.39
C GLU A 99 28.28 22.46 -33.46
N SER A 100 27.88 22.89 -34.66
CA SER A 100 26.99 24.05 -34.88
C SER A 100 25.63 23.93 -34.17
N THR A 101 25.17 22.68 -33.97
CA THR A 101 23.90 22.33 -33.33
C THR A 101 24.06 21.74 -31.92
N SER A 102 25.29 21.68 -31.39
CA SER A 102 25.60 21.16 -30.04
C SER A 102 24.72 21.76 -28.94
N THR A 103 24.45 23.07 -29.02
CA THR A 103 23.55 23.79 -28.08
C THR A 103 22.13 23.21 -28.02
N VAL A 104 21.61 22.63 -29.11
CA VAL A 104 20.29 21.99 -29.15
C VAL A 104 20.32 20.69 -28.34
N ARG A 105 21.34 19.84 -28.53
CA ARG A 105 21.53 18.63 -27.73
C ARG A 105 21.69 18.98 -26.24
N SER A 106 22.53 19.97 -25.93
CA SER A 106 22.72 20.45 -24.57
C SER A 106 21.41 20.95 -23.94
N GLN A 107 20.56 21.64 -24.71
CA GLN A 107 19.25 22.09 -24.23
C GLN A 107 18.31 20.91 -23.93
N ALA A 108 18.29 19.88 -24.78
CA ALA A 108 17.49 18.67 -24.55
C ALA A 108 17.96 17.90 -23.29
N VAL A 109 19.28 17.73 -23.12
CA VAL A 109 19.87 17.13 -21.91
C VAL A 109 19.54 17.97 -20.67
N ASN A 110 19.69 19.29 -20.73
CA ASN A 110 19.36 20.16 -19.61
C ASN A 110 17.88 20.02 -19.21
N SER A 111 16.97 19.90 -20.19
CA SER A 111 15.56 19.61 -19.92
C SER A 111 15.35 18.28 -19.21
N LEU A 112 16.00 17.20 -19.65
CA LEU A 112 15.94 15.90 -18.95
C LEU A 112 16.44 16.02 -17.50
N ILE A 113 17.58 16.69 -17.28
CA ILE A 113 18.15 16.91 -15.94
C ILE A 113 17.15 17.67 -15.05
N LYS A 114 16.60 18.79 -15.56
CA LYS A 114 15.68 19.64 -14.80
C LYS A 114 14.36 18.94 -14.49
N LEU A 115 13.83 18.15 -15.42
CA LEU A 115 12.66 17.30 -15.19
C LEU A 115 12.96 16.24 -14.12
N GLY A 116 14.10 15.57 -14.21
CA GLY A 116 14.54 14.58 -13.21
C GLY A 116 14.68 15.19 -11.81
N GLU A 117 15.31 16.35 -11.69
CA GLU A 117 15.39 17.12 -10.43
C GLU A 117 14.00 17.46 -9.87
N ALA A 118 13.06 17.87 -10.74
CA ALA A 118 11.69 18.17 -10.33
C ALA A 118 10.96 16.90 -9.83
N VAL A 119 11.14 15.76 -10.49
CA VAL A 119 10.58 14.46 -10.06
C VAL A 119 11.14 14.04 -8.70
N ARG A 120 12.46 14.09 -8.49
CA ARG A 120 13.09 13.79 -7.19
C ARG A 120 12.59 14.71 -6.07
N THR A 121 12.41 16.00 -6.38
CA THR A 121 11.81 16.96 -5.44
C THR A 121 10.39 16.56 -5.08
N MET A 122 9.55 16.22 -6.06
CA MET A 122 8.17 15.79 -5.81
C MET A 122 8.08 14.47 -5.02
N LEU A 123 9.00 13.52 -5.23
CA LEU A 123 9.10 12.31 -4.42
C LEU A 123 9.46 12.62 -2.96
N THR A 124 10.40 13.53 -2.74
CA THR A 124 10.82 13.98 -1.40
C THR A 124 9.69 14.72 -0.68
N ASP A 125 8.98 15.61 -1.40
CA ASP A 125 7.81 16.31 -0.87
C ASP A 125 6.68 15.35 -0.52
N PHE A 126 6.46 14.32 -1.35
CA PHE A 126 5.48 13.27 -1.10
C PHE A 126 5.82 12.46 0.16
N GLU A 127 7.08 12.03 0.33
CA GLU A 127 7.54 11.37 1.56
C GLU A 127 7.32 12.23 2.82
N SER A 128 7.70 13.51 2.74
CA SER A 128 7.49 14.50 3.81
C SER A 128 6.00 14.68 4.12
N ALA A 129 5.13 14.69 3.11
CA ALA A 129 3.68 14.79 3.29
C ALA A 129 3.09 13.56 4.01
N ILE A 130 3.58 12.35 3.71
CA ILE A 130 3.18 11.13 4.43
C ILE A 130 3.62 11.25 5.89
N SER A 131 4.88 11.58 6.13
CA SER A 131 5.46 11.67 7.48
C SER A 131 4.78 12.73 8.36
N LYS A 132 4.36 13.85 7.77
CA LYS A 132 3.70 14.97 8.46
C LYS A 132 2.18 14.85 8.55
N ASP A 133 1.57 13.83 7.94
CA ASP A 133 0.11 13.69 7.95
C ASP A 133 -0.46 13.64 9.37
N ASN A 134 -1.47 14.47 9.63
CA ASN A 134 -2.13 14.64 10.91
C ASN A 134 -3.65 14.41 10.81
N SER A 135 -4.10 13.77 9.73
CA SER A 135 -5.51 13.45 9.54
C SER A 135 -6.01 12.45 10.61
N LYS A 136 -7.31 12.54 10.90
CA LYS A 136 -7.94 11.78 11.99
C LYS A 136 -8.03 10.30 11.66
N THR A 137 -7.81 9.47 12.67
CA THR A 137 -7.98 8.02 12.56
C THR A 137 -9.46 7.63 12.48
N PRO A 138 -9.83 6.62 11.66
CA PRO A 138 -11.21 6.15 11.59
C PRO A 138 -11.66 5.52 12.93
N PRO A 139 -12.81 5.90 13.51
CA PRO A 139 -13.20 5.43 14.84
C PRO A 139 -13.41 3.91 14.94
N GLY A 140 -13.68 3.23 13.82
CA GLY A 140 -13.86 1.77 13.75
C GLY A 140 -12.61 0.98 13.33
N GLY A 141 -11.41 1.58 13.34
CA GLY A 141 -10.19 0.89 12.95
C GLY A 141 -10.15 0.46 11.47
N GLY A 142 -10.89 1.14 10.60
CA GLY A 142 -10.90 0.84 9.16
C GLY A 142 -9.68 1.37 8.41
N VAL A 143 -9.64 1.13 7.09
CA VAL A 143 -8.56 1.64 6.21
C VAL A 143 -8.54 3.16 6.23
N HIS A 144 -7.38 3.73 6.54
CA HIS A 144 -7.12 5.16 6.64
C HIS A 144 -7.13 5.82 5.24
N PRO A 145 -7.67 7.05 5.09
CA PRO A 145 -7.65 7.78 3.81
C PRO A 145 -6.22 7.96 3.25
N LEU A 146 -5.24 8.26 4.11
CA LEU A 146 -3.82 8.32 3.72
C LEU A 146 -3.35 7.04 3.04
N THR A 147 -3.69 5.86 3.58
CA THR A 147 -3.31 4.56 2.99
C THR A 147 -3.85 4.41 1.58
N ARG A 148 -5.11 4.80 1.36
CA ARG A 148 -5.72 4.76 0.02
C ARG A 148 -5.00 5.70 -0.94
N TYR A 149 -4.77 6.94 -0.51
CA TYR A 149 -4.11 7.97 -1.31
C TYR A 149 -2.69 7.54 -1.71
N VAL A 150 -1.88 7.17 -0.72
CA VAL A 150 -0.47 6.81 -0.93
C VAL A 150 -0.34 5.58 -1.82
N MET A 151 -1.11 4.52 -1.54
CA MET A 151 -1.02 3.30 -2.32
C MET A 151 -1.51 3.49 -3.76
N ASN A 152 -2.55 4.29 -3.99
CA ASN A 152 -2.98 4.61 -5.35
C ASN A 152 -1.91 5.40 -6.10
N TYR A 153 -1.29 6.39 -5.44
CA TYR A 153 -0.22 7.19 -6.04
C TYR A 153 1.01 6.34 -6.38
N ILE A 154 1.48 5.49 -5.45
CA ILE A 154 2.61 4.58 -5.68
C ILE A 154 2.28 3.54 -6.78
N SER A 155 1.03 3.07 -6.84
CA SER A 155 0.58 2.18 -7.93
C SER A 155 0.71 2.87 -9.28
N PHE A 156 0.27 4.12 -9.42
CA PHE A 156 0.44 4.86 -10.68
C PHE A 156 1.90 5.16 -11.01
N LEU A 157 2.76 5.43 -10.01
CA LEU A 157 4.19 5.59 -10.24
C LEU A 157 4.85 4.32 -10.77
N SER A 158 4.37 3.14 -10.36
CA SER A 158 4.96 1.87 -10.79
C SER A 158 4.84 1.63 -12.30
N ASP A 159 3.84 2.23 -12.95
CA ASP A 159 3.69 2.18 -14.42
C ASP A 159 4.77 2.98 -15.16
N TYR A 160 5.46 3.89 -14.47
CA TYR A 160 6.59 4.68 -14.99
C TYR A 160 7.95 4.13 -14.51
N SER A 161 8.00 2.88 -14.04
CA SER A 161 9.20 2.28 -13.44
C SER A 161 10.44 2.29 -14.33
N GLY A 162 10.27 2.20 -15.66
CA GLY A 162 11.37 2.30 -16.63
C GLY A 162 12.16 3.61 -16.47
N ILE A 163 11.55 4.75 -16.82
CA ILE A 163 12.21 6.06 -16.69
C ILE A 163 12.52 6.45 -15.25
N LEU A 164 11.73 5.99 -14.28
CA LEU A 164 12.00 6.28 -12.89
C LEU A 164 13.28 5.59 -12.43
N SER A 165 13.64 4.43 -12.99
CA SER A 165 14.92 3.77 -12.72
C SER A 165 16.08 4.67 -13.14
N ASP A 166 16.01 5.30 -14.31
CA ASP A 166 17.03 6.22 -14.80
C ASP A 166 17.11 7.50 -13.94
N ILE A 167 15.95 8.07 -13.59
CA ILE A 167 15.90 9.29 -12.76
C ILE A 167 16.48 9.05 -11.36
N VAL A 168 16.27 7.88 -10.77
CA VAL A 168 16.72 7.60 -9.40
C VAL A 168 18.08 6.89 -9.32
N ALA A 169 18.68 6.48 -10.44
CA ALA A 169 19.97 5.79 -10.47
C ALA A 169 21.08 6.55 -9.73
N ASP A 170 21.20 7.86 -9.98
CA ASP A 170 22.20 8.75 -9.34
C ASP A 170 21.70 9.40 -8.04
N TRP A 171 20.54 8.97 -7.55
CA TRP A 171 19.94 9.49 -6.31
C TRP A 171 19.66 8.32 -5.37
N PRO A 172 20.69 7.80 -4.67
CA PRO A 172 20.51 6.70 -3.74
C PRO A 172 19.67 7.14 -2.52
N LEU A 173 19.09 6.18 -1.82
CA LEU A 173 18.49 6.42 -0.50
C LEU A 173 19.64 6.77 0.45
N THR A 174 19.81 8.05 0.78
CA THR A 174 20.78 8.46 1.81
C THR A 174 20.33 7.87 3.15
N ASN A 175 21.09 6.90 3.66
CA ASN A 175 20.96 6.28 4.98
C ASN A 175 20.80 7.33 6.09
N GLN A 176 19.58 7.78 6.35
CA GLN A 176 19.23 8.64 7.48
C GLN A 176 18.00 8.08 8.22
N SER A 177 18.08 6.83 8.64
CA SER A 177 17.56 6.41 9.95
C SER A 177 18.09 5.02 10.31
N PRO A 178 18.32 4.74 11.61
CA PRO A 178 18.62 3.39 12.09
C PRO A 178 17.30 2.61 12.15
N LEU A 179 16.60 2.43 11.03
CA LEU A 179 15.45 1.55 10.98
C LEU A 179 15.97 0.11 10.81
N PRO A 180 15.66 -0.82 11.74
CA PRO A 180 16.18 -2.18 11.69
C PRO A 180 15.86 -2.86 10.36
N GLU A 181 16.82 -3.61 9.80
CA GLU A 181 16.65 -4.52 8.64
C GLU A 181 15.40 -5.41 8.73
N PHE A 182 14.88 -5.61 9.94
CA PHE A 182 13.62 -6.30 10.26
C PHE A 182 12.37 -5.75 9.55
N TYR A 183 12.30 -4.43 9.34
CA TYR A 183 11.18 -3.81 8.62
C TYR A 183 11.32 -3.90 7.11
N PHE A 184 12.56 -3.94 6.64
CA PHE A 184 12.83 -3.86 5.22
C PHE A 184 12.20 -5.01 4.49
N GLY A 185 12.35 -6.25 4.98
CA GLY A 185 11.96 -7.42 4.19
C GLY A 185 12.24 -7.17 2.72
N SER A 186 13.44 -6.64 2.45
CA SER A 186 13.84 -6.22 1.13
C SER A 186 13.52 -7.37 0.19
N PRO A 187 13.14 -7.10 -1.06
CA PRO A 187 13.23 -8.14 -2.08
C PRO A 187 14.58 -8.82 -1.85
N GLU A 188 14.59 -10.12 -1.53
CA GLU A 188 15.87 -10.79 -1.48
C GLU A 188 16.52 -10.52 -2.84
N PRO A 189 17.79 -10.12 -2.86
CA PRO A 189 18.46 -9.93 -4.12
C PRO A 189 18.16 -11.16 -4.98
N ASP A 190 17.71 -10.94 -6.21
CA ASP A 190 17.61 -12.01 -7.20
C ASP A 190 18.93 -12.80 -7.21
N GLN A 191 18.98 -13.97 -7.85
CA GLN A 191 20.24 -14.72 -8.00
C GLN A 191 21.40 -13.88 -8.60
N ASP A 192 21.11 -12.67 -9.11
CA ASP A 192 22.03 -11.64 -9.63
C ASP A 192 22.26 -10.39 -8.73
N GLY A 193 21.75 -10.31 -7.49
CA GLY A 193 22.22 -9.30 -6.52
C GLY A 193 21.63 -7.88 -6.60
N ASN A 194 20.85 -7.52 -7.62
CA ASN A 194 20.46 -6.11 -7.86
C ASN A 194 18.95 -5.87 -7.85
N SER A 195 18.37 -5.58 -6.68
CA SER A 195 17.06 -4.91 -6.62
C SER A 195 17.16 -3.53 -7.27
N SER A 196 16.35 -3.25 -8.30
CA SER A 196 16.36 -1.95 -8.99
C SER A 196 16.18 -0.79 -8.01
N ALA A 197 16.89 0.32 -8.22
CA ALA A 197 16.84 1.51 -7.36
C ALA A 197 15.41 2.06 -7.19
N ILE A 198 14.56 1.93 -8.22
CA ILE A 198 13.14 2.31 -8.10
C ILE A 198 12.35 1.36 -7.21
N SER A 199 12.64 0.05 -7.23
CA SER A 199 11.99 -0.92 -6.34
C SER A 199 12.25 -0.56 -4.88
N LEU A 200 13.52 -0.32 -4.53
CA LEU A 200 13.92 0.11 -3.19
C LEU A 200 13.21 1.42 -2.79
N ARG A 201 13.11 2.38 -3.71
CA ARG A 201 12.45 3.66 -3.46
C ARG A 201 10.95 3.52 -3.20
N LEU A 202 10.24 2.70 -3.99
CA LEU A 202 8.80 2.48 -3.81
C LEU A 202 8.53 1.67 -2.53
N ALA A 203 9.35 0.65 -2.24
CA ALA A 203 9.28 -0.09 -0.98
C ALA A 203 9.52 0.82 0.23
N TRP A 204 10.47 1.76 0.15
CA TRP A 204 10.71 2.77 1.18
C TRP A 204 9.48 3.65 1.43
N LEU A 205 8.81 4.16 0.39
CA LEU A 205 7.61 4.97 0.56
C LEU A 205 6.46 4.19 1.21
N ILE A 206 6.33 2.89 0.90
CA ILE A 206 5.38 2.01 1.58
C ILE A 206 5.76 1.86 3.06
N LEU A 207 7.03 1.69 3.39
CA LEU A 207 7.50 1.61 4.77
C LEU A 207 7.20 2.91 5.54
N VAL A 208 7.48 4.07 4.96
CA VAL A 208 7.16 5.38 5.56
C VAL A 208 5.67 5.50 5.87
N LEU A 209 4.79 5.02 4.98
CA LEU A 209 3.36 4.93 5.24
C LEU A 209 3.05 3.99 6.41
N LEU A 210 3.63 2.79 6.45
CA LEU A 210 3.39 1.82 7.52
C LEU A 210 3.83 2.35 8.89
N CYS A 211 5.02 2.96 8.98
CA CYS A 211 5.49 3.62 10.21
C CYS A 211 4.56 4.77 10.63
N LYS A 212 4.04 5.53 9.67
CA LYS A 212 3.10 6.60 9.97
C LYS A 212 1.77 6.09 10.52
N LEU A 213 1.30 4.94 10.03
CA LEU A 213 0.11 4.27 10.52
C LEU A 213 0.33 3.68 11.92
N ASP A 214 1.52 3.15 12.19
CA ASP A 214 1.92 2.66 13.52
C ASP A 214 1.79 3.75 14.59
N GLY A 215 2.41 4.92 14.37
CA GLY A 215 2.25 6.06 15.28
C GLY A 215 0.82 6.60 15.40
N LYS A 216 -0.03 6.38 14.37
CA LYS A 216 -1.47 6.70 14.46
C LYS A 216 -2.25 5.67 15.28
N ALA A 217 -1.81 4.41 15.32
CA ALA A 217 -2.46 3.35 16.07
C ALA A 217 -2.40 3.61 17.59
N GLU A 218 -1.34 4.30 18.06
CA GLU A 218 -1.20 4.73 19.46
C GLU A 218 -2.30 5.69 19.94
N LEU A 219 -3.03 6.34 19.01
CA LEU A 219 -4.12 7.27 19.35
C LEU A 219 -5.41 6.55 19.76
N TYR A 220 -5.52 5.24 19.53
CA TYR A 220 -6.65 4.45 19.98
C TYR A 220 -6.51 4.09 21.47
N LYS A 221 -7.58 4.32 22.24
CA LYS A 221 -7.63 3.90 23.65
C LYS A 221 -7.71 2.38 23.81
N ASP A 222 -8.33 1.71 22.85
CA ASP A 222 -8.50 0.26 22.84
C ASP A 222 -7.38 -0.39 22.03
N VAL A 223 -6.60 -1.26 22.70
CA VAL A 223 -5.46 -1.98 22.11
C VAL A 223 -5.88 -2.96 21.02
N ALA A 224 -7.02 -3.63 21.16
CA ALA A 224 -7.51 -4.52 20.11
C ALA A 224 -7.92 -3.73 18.87
N LEU A 225 -8.50 -2.54 19.06
CA LEU A 225 -8.87 -1.63 17.97
C LEU A 225 -7.64 -1.04 17.25
N SER A 226 -6.55 -0.75 17.96
CA SER A 226 -5.30 -0.30 17.34
C SER A 226 -4.67 -1.38 16.45
N TYR A 227 -4.63 -2.63 16.91
CA TYR A 227 -4.15 -3.75 16.09
C TYR A 227 -5.08 -4.06 14.91
N LEU A 228 -6.40 -3.95 15.09
CA LEU A 228 -7.36 -4.09 13.98
C LEU A 228 -7.13 -3.01 12.91
N PHE A 229 -6.88 -1.76 13.33
CA PHE A 229 -6.50 -0.68 12.44
C PHE A 229 -5.24 -1.01 11.63
N LEU A 230 -4.18 -1.47 12.29
CA LEU A 230 -2.93 -1.85 11.61
C LEU A 230 -3.14 -3.01 10.62
N ALA A 231 -3.84 -4.06 11.03
CA ALA A 231 -4.13 -5.22 10.17
C ALA A 231 -4.94 -4.82 8.93
N ASN A 232 -5.99 -4.01 9.10
CA ASN A 232 -6.82 -3.55 7.98
C ASN A 232 -6.03 -2.71 6.96
N ASN A 233 -5.15 -1.82 7.45
CA ASN A 233 -4.33 -1.01 6.56
C ASN A 233 -3.22 -1.82 5.89
N LEU A 234 -2.55 -2.72 6.61
CA LEU A 234 -1.53 -3.59 6.04
C LEU A 234 -2.13 -4.52 4.98
N GLN A 235 -3.29 -5.14 5.25
CA GLN A 235 -3.99 -5.97 4.28
C GLN A 235 -4.33 -5.17 3.00
N TYR A 236 -4.78 -3.91 3.16
CA TYR A 236 -5.05 -3.04 2.02
C TYR A 236 -3.78 -2.73 1.21
N VAL A 237 -2.66 -2.44 1.88
CA VAL A 237 -1.35 -2.21 1.22
C VAL A 237 -0.94 -3.45 0.43
N VAL A 238 -1.00 -4.62 1.04
CA VAL A 238 -0.59 -5.88 0.40
C VAL A 238 -1.47 -6.21 -0.80
N GLU A 239 -2.79 -6.04 -0.68
CA GLU A 239 -3.71 -6.23 -1.79
C GLU A 239 -3.44 -5.24 -2.94
N LYS A 240 -3.09 -3.99 -2.62
CA LYS A 240 -2.71 -3.01 -3.64
C LYS A 240 -1.40 -3.36 -4.34
N VAL A 241 -0.40 -3.85 -3.61
CA VAL A 241 0.86 -4.32 -4.22
C VAL A 241 0.57 -5.51 -5.16
N ARG A 242 -0.23 -6.47 -4.72
CA ARG A 242 -0.61 -7.65 -5.52
C ARG A 242 -1.32 -7.32 -6.83
N THR A 243 -2.21 -6.33 -6.80
CA THR A 243 -3.12 -6.03 -7.91
C THR A 243 -2.60 -4.97 -8.89
N SER A 244 -1.41 -4.44 -8.67
CA SER A 244 -0.80 -3.40 -9.52
C SER A 244 0.57 -3.82 -10.06
N SER A 245 1.16 -2.99 -10.91
CA SER A 245 2.51 -3.20 -11.46
C SER A 245 3.59 -3.24 -10.36
N LEU A 246 3.27 -2.78 -9.14
CA LEU A 246 4.12 -2.93 -7.94
C LEU A 246 4.49 -4.39 -7.64
N LYS A 247 3.63 -5.36 -7.98
CA LYS A 247 3.93 -6.78 -7.80
C LYS A 247 5.26 -7.16 -8.45
N PHE A 248 5.51 -6.70 -9.67
CA PHE A 248 6.71 -7.03 -10.44
C PHE A 248 7.96 -6.31 -9.94
N LEU A 249 7.80 -5.15 -9.30
CA LEU A 249 8.92 -4.38 -8.77
C LEU A 249 9.33 -4.87 -7.38
N ILE A 250 8.36 -5.18 -6.53
CA ILE A 250 8.59 -5.50 -5.11
C ILE A 250 8.78 -7.01 -4.89
N GLY A 251 8.16 -7.86 -5.71
CA GLY A 251 8.31 -9.32 -5.66
C GLY A 251 7.28 -10.05 -4.79
N ASP A 252 7.10 -11.34 -5.08
CA ASP A 252 6.12 -12.21 -4.41
C ASP A 252 6.50 -12.50 -2.94
N ASP A 253 7.80 -12.58 -2.63
CA ASP A 253 8.27 -12.85 -1.26
C ASP A 253 7.89 -11.75 -0.28
N TRP A 254 7.99 -10.50 -0.71
CA TRP A 254 7.55 -9.35 0.09
C TRP A 254 6.05 -9.44 0.40
N ILE A 255 5.24 -9.84 -0.58
CA ILE A 255 3.79 -10.02 -0.44
C ILE A 255 3.51 -11.11 0.59
N VAL A 256 4.09 -12.30 0.44
CA VAL A 256 3.89 -13.43 1.37
C VAL A 256 4.30 -13.04 2.79
N LYS A 257 5.44 -12.38 2.95
CA LYS A 257 5.94 -11.92 4.25
C LYS A 257 4.99 -10.91 4.92
N HIS A 258 4.45 -9.96 4.17
CA HIS A 258 3.55 -8.94 4.72
C HIS A 258 2.11 -9.44 4.88
N GLU A 259 1.66 -10.43 4.11
CA GLU A 259 0.41 -11.16 4.37
C GLU A 259 0.44 -11.90 5.70
N ALA A 260 1.55 -12.60 5.99
CA ALA A 260 1.72 -13.28 7.27
C ALA A 260 1.64 -12.30 8.47
N LYS A 261 2.07 -11.05 8.27
CA LYS A 261 1.95 -9.97 9.27
C LYS A 261 0.55 -9.35 9.33
N ALA A 262 -0.16 -9.27 8.20
CA ALA A 262 -1.50 -8.67 8.09
C ALA A 262 -2.60 -9.61 8.57
N ALA A 263 -2.42 -10.91 8.36
CA ALA A 263 -3.18 -11.93 9.05
C ALA A 263 -2.99 -11.69 10.54
N MET A 264 -4.08 -11.36 11.24
CA MET A 264 -4.14 -11.29 12.71
C MET A 264 -3.30 -12.45 13.23
N THR A 265 -2.13 -12.15 13.82
CA THR A 265 -1.11 -13.18 13.96
C THR A 265 -1.72 -14.30 14.78
N VAL A 266 -1.43 -15.55 14.43
CA VAL A 266 -2.03 -16.69 15.14
C VAL A 266 -1.74 -16.59 16.64
N HIS A 267 -0.61 -15.97 17.01
CA HIS A 267 -0.31 -15.50 18.37
C HIS A 267 -1.28 -14.47 18.95
N GLN A 268 -1.62 -13.39 18.24
CA GLN A 268 -2.63 -12.42 18.69
C GLN A 268 -4.01 -13.05 18.80
N VAL A 269 -4.41 -13.87 17.83
CA VAL A 269 -5.66 -14.65 17.88
C VAL A 269 -5.65 -15.58 19.10
N ALA A 270 -4.54 -16.25 19.37
CA ALA A 270 -4.37 -17.08 20.55
C ALA A 270 -4.46 -16.28 21.85
N GLU A 271 -3.93 -15.06 21.88
CA GLU A 271 -4.07 -14.16 23.04
C GLU A 271 -5.51 -13.73 23.26
N HIS A 272 -6.28 -13.48 22.19
CA HIS A 272 -7.72 -13.21 22.28
C HIS A 272 -8.49 -14.41 22.83
N PHE A 273 -8.18 -15.62 22.37
CA PHE A 273 -8.74 -16.85 22.95
C PHE A 273 -8.39 -16.98 24.44
N LYS A 274 -7.13 -16.75 24.83
CA LYS A 274 -6.71 -16.80 26.25
C LYS A 274 -7.42 -15.77 27.11
N ARG A 275 -7.52 -14.51 26.65
CA ARG A 275 -8.23 -13.43 27.34
C ARG A 275 -9.71 -13.74 27.50
N PHE A 276 -10.36 -14.23 26.44
CA PHE A 276 -11.75 -14.67 26.51
C PHE A 276 -11.93 -15.78 27.54
N ASN A 277 -11.09 -16.82 27.49
CA ASN A 277 -11.19 -17.95 28.42
C ASN A 277 -11.05 -17.49 29.87
N PHE A 278 -10.05 -16.63 30.15
CA PHE A 278 -9.83 -16.08 31.49
C PHE A 278 -11.02 -15.26 31.98
N ALA A 279 -11.50 -14.31 31.16
CA ALA A 279 -12.61 -13.44 31.54
C ALA A 279 -13.93 -14.21 31.72
N PHE A 280 -14.19 -15.19 30.85
CA PHE A 280 -15.38 -16.03 30.94
C PHE A 280 -15.35 -16.92 32.20
N GLU A 281 -14.23 -17.58 32.50
CA GLU A 281 -14.08 -18.40 33.71
C GLU A 281 -14.20 -17.59 35.00
N GLU A 282 -13.57 -16.42 35.05
CA GLU A 282 -13.66 -15.49 36.18
C GLU A 282 -15.12 -15.08 36.45
N LEU A 283 -15.87 -14.72 35.40
CA LEU A 283 -17.28 -14.34 35.54
C LEU A 283 -18.16 -15.53 35.90
N TYR A 284 -17.95 -16.68 35.25
CA TYR A 284 -18.71 -17.89 35.53
C TYR A 284 -18.54 -18.35 36.98
N LYS A 285 -17.31 -18.40 37.50
CA LYS A 285 -17.04 -18.75 38.92
C LYS A 285 -17.71 -17.81 39.91
N LYS A 286 -17.81 -16.52 39.58
CA LYS A 286 -18.49 -15.54 40.43
C LYS A 286 -20.01 -15.70 40.38
N GLN A 287 -20.56 -15.96 39.20
CA GLN A 287 -22.01 -15.95 38.95
C GLN A 287 -22.69 -17.30 39.23
N ILE A 288 -21.96 -18.42 39.32
CA ILE A 288 -22.55 -19.73 39.61
C ILE A 288 -23.13 -19.83 41.03
N SER A 289 -22.59 -19.07 41.98
CA SER A 289 -23.08 -19.01 43.37
C SER A 289 -24.25 -18.05 43.56
N TRP A 290 -24.55 -17.22 42.55
CA TRP A 290 -25.68 -16.29 42.61
C TRP A 290 -26.98 -17.07 42.50
N VAL A 291 -28.04 -16.55 43.12
CA VAL A 291 -29.37 -17.15 43.08
C VAL A 291 -30.34 -16.13 42.53
N VAL A 292 -31.07 -16.51 41.48
CA VAL A 292 -32.25 -15.78 41.01
C VAL A 292 -33.48 -16.63 41.37
N PRO A 293 -34.22 -16.28 42.43
CA PRO A 293 -35.32 -17.10 42.95
C PRO A 293 -36.47 -17.26 41.94
N ASP A 294 -36.79 -16.18 41.22
CA ASP A 294 -37.81 -16.19 40.17
C ASP A 294 -37.31 -17.00 38.97
N SER A 295 -37.99 -18.12 38.68
CA SER A 295 -37.61 -19.01 37.60
C SER A 295 -37.78 -18.40 36.21
N LYS A 296 -38.83 -17.60 35.98
CA LYS A 296 -39.05 -16.94 34.69
C LYS A 296 -37.99 -15.89 34.43
N LEU A 297 -37.71 -15.05 35.41
CA LEU A 297 -36.66 -14.02 35.28
C LEU A 297 -35.29 -14.65 35.08
N ARG A 298 -35.00 -15.75 35.79
CA ARG A 298 -33.74 -16.50 35.61
C ARG A 298 -33.59 -17.02 34.18
N ASP A 299 -34.64 -17.61 33.63
CA ASP A 299 -34.60 -18.17 32.28
C ASP A 299 -34.51 -17.06 31.21
N GLU A 300 -35.22 -15.93 31.40
CA GLU A 300 -35.10 -14.75 30.53
C GLU A 300 -33.69 -14.16 30.52
N ILE A 301 -33.04 -14.05 31.69
CA ILE A 301 -31.64 -13.59 31.81
C ILE A 301 -30.70 -14.54 31.05
N LYS A 302 -30.88 -15.85 31.19
CA LYS A 302 -30.08 -16.87 30.49
C LYS A 302 -30.22 -16.76 28.97
N VAL A 303 -31.46 -16.66 28.48
CA VAL A 303 -31.74 -16.52 27.04
C VAL A 303 -31.16 -15.22 26.49
N SER A 304 -31.31 -14.11 27.21
CA SER A 304 -30.74 -12.80 26.84
C SER A 304 -29.21 -12.84 26.77
N LEU A 305 -28.55 -13.49 27.73
CA LEU A 305 -27.10 -13.64 27.75
C LEU A 305 -26.59 -14.56 26.64
N ALA A 306 -27.23 -15.71 26.43
CA ALA A 306 -26.88 -16.67 25.40
C ALA A 306 -27.05 -16.08 23.99
N SER A 307 -28.16 -15.38 23.74
CA SER A 307 -28.44 -14.75 22.44
C SER A 307 -27.43 -13.66 22.06
N LYS A 308 -26.79 -13.01 23.03
CA LYS A 308 -25.74 -12.00 22.80
C LYS A 308 -24.34 -12.62 22.70
N LEU A 309 -24.01 -13.58 23.57
CA LEU A 309 -22.66 -14.13 23.69
C LEU A 309 -22.37 -15.21 22.63
N VAL A 310 -23.28 -16.16 22.45
CA VAL A 310 -23.03 -17.37 21.65
C VAL A 310 -22.86 -17.05 20.15
N PRO A 311 -23.68 -16.21 19.51
CA PRO A 311 -23.49 -15.89 18.09
C PRO A 311 -22.19 -15.14 17.81
N ALA A 312 -21.81 -14.20 18.68
CA ALA A 312 -20.57 -13.44 18.56
C ALA A 312 -19.34 -14.35 18.70
N TYR A 313 -19.34 -15.23 19.71
CA TYR A 313 -18.25 -16.19 19.91
C TYR A 313 -18.18 -17.22 18.79
N ARG A 314 -19.32 -17.71 18.29
CA ARG A 314 -19.38 -18.69 17.18
C ARG A 314 -18.71 -18.14 15.91
N GLY A 315 -18.98 -16.89 15.56
CA GLY A 315 -18.35 -16.24 14.40
C GLY A 315 -16.82 -16.14 14.55
N PHE A 316 -16.34 -15.73 15.73
CA PHE A 316 -14.90 -15.67 16.03
C PHE A 316 -14.25 -17.07 16.01
N TYR A 317 -14.86 -18.04 16.68
CA TYR A 317 -14.39 -19.42 16.80
C TYR A 317 -14.26 -20.11 15.43
N GLN A 318 -15.28 -20.01 14.58
CA GLN A 318 -15.27 -20.65 13.26
C GLN A 318 -14.20 -20.07 12.34
N LYS A 319 -13.98 -18.75 12.42
CA LYS A 319 -13.02 -18.05 11.56
C LYS A 319 -11.56 -18.39 11.89
N PHE A 320 -11.25 -18.64 13.17
CA PHE A 320 -9.86 -18.64 13.63
C PHE A 320 -9.35 -19.96 14.24
N ARG A 321 -10.23 -20.89 14.65
CA ARG A 321 -9.82 -22.15 15.33
C ARG A 321 -8.80 -22.97 14.54
N ALA A 322 -8.98 -23.05 13.21
CA ALA A 322 -8.17 -23.94 12.37
C ALA A 322 -6.74 -23.42 12.22
N ALA A 323 -6.57 -22.09 12.21
CA ALA A 323 -5.26 -21.45 12.18
C ALA A 323 -4.51 -21.66 13.51
N VAL A 324 -5.19 -21.42 14.65
CA VAL A 324 -4.60 -21.60 15.99
C VAL A 324 -4.19 -23.05 16.25
N ASN A 325 -5.04 -24.02 15.91
CA ASN A 325 -4.74 -25.43 16.13
C ASN A 325 -3.62 -25.96 15.23
N ARG A 326 -3.42 -25.37 14.04
CA ARG A 326 -2.32 -25.75 13.14
C ARG A 326 -0.96 -25.31 13.71
N GLU A 327 -0.90 -24.14 14.33
CA GLU A 327 0.35 -23.53 14.78
C GLU A 327 0.75 -23.95 16.19
N PHE A 328 -0.20 -24.02 17.12
CA PHE A 328 0.08 -24.39 18.51
C PHE A 328 -0.27 -25.84 18.85
N GLY A 329 -0.89 -26.57 17.91
CA GLY A 329 -1.42 -27.91 18.15
C GLY A 329 -2.77 -27.88 18.85
N SER A 330 -3.60 -28.88 18.55
CA SER A 330 -4.96 -29.01 19.10
C SER A 330 -5.01 -29.24 20.61
N ASN A 331 -3.89 -29.66 21.23
CA ASN A 331 -3.78 -29.90 22.67
C ASN A 331 -3.22 -28.70 23.46
N SER A 332 -3.02 -27.54 22.82
CA SER A 332 -2.41 -26.35 23.46
C SER A 332 -3.28 -25.69 24.53
N GLY A 333 -4.56 -26.04 24.64
CA GLY A 333 -5.50 -25.44 25.59
C GLY A 333 -5.86 -23.97 25.29
N ILE A 334 -5.41 -23.43 24.16
CA ILE A 334 -5.70 -22.05 23.74
C ILE A 334 -7.18 -21.92 23.36
N VAL A 335 -7.68 -22.82 22.53
CA VAL A 335 -9.09 -22.90 22.16
C VAL A 335 -9.78 -23.86 23.14
N ARG A 336 -10.23 -23.32 24.28
CA ARG A 336 -10.74 -24.14 25.41
C ARG A 336 -12.25 -24.40 25.36
N PHE A 337 -13.03 -23.45 24.84
CA PHE A 337 -14.48 -23.52 24.81
C PHE A 337 -15.00 -23.62 23.38
N GLY A 338 -15.87 -24.58 23.10
CA GLY A 338 -16.72 -24.58 21.91
C GLY A 338 -17.93 -23.64 22.08
N PRO A 339 -18.54 -23.17 20.99
CA PRO A 339 -19.77 -22.38 21.05
C PRO A 339 -20.91 -23.10 21.78
N ASP A 340 -20.95 -24.43 21.66
CA ASP A 340 -21.98 -25.27 22.30
C ASP A 340 -21.67 -25.46 23.80
N ASP A 341 -20.38 -25.49 24.18
CA ASP A 341 -19.96 -25.55 25.59
C ASP A 341 -20.40 -24.29 26.35
N LEU A 342 -20.26 -23.10 25.74
CA LEU A 342 -20.72 -21.85 26.36
C LEU A 342 -22.21 -21.89 26.69
N GLY A 343 -23.04 -22.48 25.83
CA GLY A 343 -24.47 -22.64 26.09
C GLY A 343 -24.74 -23.51 27.32
N ASN A 344 -23.96 -24.58 27.50
CA ASN A 344 -24.06 -25.45 28.67
C ASN A 344 -23.66 -24.72 29.95
N TYR A 345 -22.52 -24.02 29.95
CA TYR A 345 -22.08 -23.22 31.10
C TYR A 345 -23.12 -22.16 31.51
N LEU A 346 -23.72 -21.46 30.55
CA LEU A 346 -24.76 -20.47 30.85
C LEU A 346 -26.03 -21.10 31.45
N SER A 347 -26.32 -22.36 31.11
CA SER A 347 -27.48 -23.08 31.61
C SER A 347 -27.39 -23.36 33.11
N ASP A 348 -26.18 -23.50 33.66
CA ASP A 348 -25.92 -23.81 35.07
C ASP A 348 -25.94 -22.58 36.00
N LEU A 349 -26.02 -21.37 35.45
CA LEU A 349 -25.98 -20.14 36.24
C LEU A 349 -27.25 -19.94 37.08
N PHE A 350 -27.10 -19.21 38.19
CA PHE A 350 -28.19 -18.65 39.00
C PHE A 350 -29.05 -19.63 39.83
N PHE A 351 -28.59 -20.87 40.04
CA PHE A 351 -29.26 -21.84 40.90
C PHE A 351 -28.76 -21.84 42.36
N GLY A 352 -27.56 -21.31 42.62
CA GLY A 352 -26.88 -21.40 43.90
C GLY A 352 -26.26 -22.78 44.14
N THR A 353 -24.97 -22.83 44.43
CA THR A 353 -24.30 -24.09 44.81
C THR A 353 -24.73 -24.51 46.21
N THR A 354 -25.57 -25.54 46.33
CA THR A 354 -25.64 -26.34 47.56
C THR A 354 -24.36 -27.16 47.66
N GLY A 355 -23.44 -26.75 48.53
CA GLY A 355 -22.12 -27.37 48.66
C GLY A 355 -22.18 -28.85 49.09
N GLY A 356 -21.37 -29.67 48.42
CA GLY A 356 -20.99 -31.02 48.83
C GLY A 356 -19.98 -31.62 47.85
N PRO A 357 -18.78 -32.06 48.28
CA PRO A 357 -17.77 -32.60 47.38
C PRO A 357 -18.09 -34.06 47.03
N GLY A 358 -18.28 -34.37 45.75
CA GLY A 358 -18.58 -35.73 45.30
C GLY A 358 -18.28 -35.96 43.83
N SER A 359 -17.11 -36.57 43.58
CA SER A 359 -16.79 -37.43 42.43
C SER A 359 -17.40 -37.11 41.06
N VAL A 360 -16.56 -36.58 40.16
CA VAL A 360 -16.77 -36.66 38.71
C VAL A 360 -16.79 -38.15 38.34
N SER A 361 -17.98 -38.71 38.11
CA SER A 361 -18.16 -40.03 37.54
C SER A 361 -18.63 -39.86 36.10
N SER A 362 -17.81 -40.32 35.17
CA SER A 362 -18.11 -40.46 33.75
C SER A 362 -19.38 -41.31 33.56
N GLY A 363 -20.46 -40.67 33.11
CA GLY A 363 -21.73 -41.33 32.78
C GLY A 363 -22.42 -40.56 31.66
N SER A 364 -22.31 -41.10 30.45
CA SER A 364 -22.97 -40.65 29.24
C SER A 364 -24.49 -40.74 29.37
N SER A 365 -25.18 -39.59 29.30
CA SER A 365 -26.56 -39.49 28.82
C SER A 365 -26.90 -38.03 28.54
N THR A 366 -26.90 -37.68 27.26
CA THR A 366 -27.42 -36.44 26.69
C THR A 366 -28.93 -36.33 26.90
N PRO A 367 -29.44 -35.14 27.25
CA PRO A 367 -30.71 -34.66 26.72
C PRO A 367 -30.40 -33.53 25.74
N SER A 368 -30.49 -33.85 24.44
CA SER A 368 -30.47 -32.87 23.37
C SER A 368 -31.72 -31.99 23.44
N PHE A 369 -31.58 -30.76 23.95
CA PHE A 369 -32.61 -29.72 23.78
C PHE A 369 -32.40 -29.03 22.42
N SER A 370 -33.22 -29.43 21.45
CA SER A 370 -33.32 -28.74 20.15
C SER A 370 -34.14 -27.45 20.32
N TRP A 371 -33.51 -26.31 20.12
CA TRP A 371 -34.21 -25.02 20.04
C TRP A 371 -34.74 -24.81 18.63
N SER A 372 -35.98 -25.21 18.37
CA SER A 372 -36.70 -24.88 17.13
C SER A 372 -37.32 -23.48 17.25
N LEU A 373 -36.75 -22.51 16.53
CA LEU A 373 -37.33 -21.18 16.33
C LEU A 373 -38.55 -21.29 15.41
N GLY A 374 -39.74 -21.36 16.01
CA GLY A 374 -41.02 -21.21 15.30
C GLY A 374 -41.31 -19.74 15.03
N GLY A 375 -41.02 -19.28 13.80
CA GLY A 375 -41.53 -18.01 13.30
C GLY A 375 -43.02 -18.14 12.96
N LYS A 376 -43.87 -17.32 13.58
CA LYS A 376 -45.17 -16.95 13.02
C LYS A 376 -45.23 -15.44 12.89
N SER A 377 -45.32 -15.04 11.62
CA SER A 377 -45.76 -13.76 11.12
C SER A 377 -47.15 -13.39 11.63
N HIS A 378 -47.33 -12.11 11.96
CA HIS A 378 -48.53 -11.36 11.62
C HIS A 378 -48.11 -10.08 10.90
#